data_AF-E2BBP5-F1
#
_entry.id   AF-E2BBP5-F1
#
_cell.length_a   1.000
_cell.length_b   1.000
_cell.length_c   1.000
_cell.angle_alpha   90.00
_cell.angle_beta   90.00
_cell.angle_gamma   90.00
#
_symmetry.space_group_name_H-M   'P 1'
#
loop_
_entity.id
_entity.type
_entity.pdbx_description
1 polymer ?
#
loop_
_entity_poly.entity_id
_entity_poly.type
_entity_poly.pdbx_seq_one_letter_code
_entity_poly.pdbx_strand_id
1 'polypeptide(L)'
;EAAWVRCPLAPAQKMLTAGGIVMGWTRASVRVLEDRPLQCYRCLRYGHMAAICQTDFVLAGRCFRCGGAGHVAKGCTEAVRCPLCHHERKRAD
;
A
#
# COMPACT_ATOMS: atom_id res chain seq x y z
N GLU A 1 -16.95 7.09 7.10
CA GLU A 1 -16.53 6.32 5.91
C GLU A 1 -15.93 7.27 4.87
N ALA A 2 -15.00 6.82 4.04
CA ALA A 2 -14.33 7.65 3.02
C ALA A 2 -14.63 7.11 1.61
N ALA A 3 -14.81 8.02 0.65
CA ALA A 3 -15.03 7.67 -0.76
C ALA A 3 -13.85 8.14 -1.61
N TRP A 4 -13.39 7.28 -2.52
CA TRP A 4 -12.31 7.59 -3.46
C TRP A 4 -12.90 7.92 -4.82
N VAL A 5 -12.56 9.09 -5.36
CA VAL A 5 -13.09 9.58 -6.64
C VAL A 5 -11.94 9.98 -7.55
N ARG A 6 -11.95 9.51 -8.80
CA ARG A 6 -11.04 10.02 -9.84
C ARG A 6 -11.64 11.29 -10.42
N CYS A 7 -10.82 12.33 -10.54
CA CYS A 7 -11.24 13.66 -10.92
C CYS A 7 -10.18 14.31 -11.82
N PRO A 8 -10.56 15.07 -12.86
CA PRO A 8 -9.61 15.88 -13.62
C PRO A 8 -8.92 16.93 -12.72
N LEU A 9 -7.71 17.34 -13.09
CA LEU A 9 -6.86 18.20 -12.26
C LEU A 9 -7.52 19.56 -11.91
N ALA A 10 -8.14 20.22 -12.88
CA ALA A 10 -8.69 21.56 -12.69
C ALA A 10 -9.87 21.59 -11.69
N PRO A 11 -10.89 20.71 -11.77
CA PRO A 11 -11.89 20.56 -10.72
C PRO A 11 -11.29 20.13 -9.36
N ALA A 12 -10.31 19.22 -9.36
CA ALA A 12 -9.68 18.74 -8.13
C ALA A 12 -9.02 19.89 -7.35
N GLN A 13 -8.28 20.76 -8.03
CA GLN A 13 -7.67 21.94 -7.42
C GLN A 13 -8.69 22.87 -6.76
N LYS A 14 -9.84 23.11 -7.41
CA LYS A 14 -10.92 23.92 -6.83
C LYS A 14 -11.50 23.29 -5.57
N MET A 15 -11.70 21.97 -5.57
CA MET A 15 -12.23 21.22 -4.42
C MET A 15 -11.24 21.25 -3.23
N LEU A 16 -9.94 21.21 -3.51
CA LEU A 16 -8.89 21.31 -2.50
C LEU A 16 -8.82 22.69 -1.87
N THR A 17 -8.85 23.76 -2.69
CA THR A 17 -8.86 25.15 -2.17
C THR A 17 -10.09 25.43 -1.34
N ALA A 18 -11.25 24.85 -1.69
CA ALA A 18 -12.48 24.96 -0.91
C ALA A 18 -12.45 24.17 0.43
N GLY A 19 -11.45 23.29 0.61
CA GLY A 19 -11.26 22.48 1.83
C GLY A 19 -12.34 21.41 2.05
N GLY A 20 -13.26 21.24 1.11
CA GLY A 20 -14.38 20.30 1.23
C GLY A 20 -15.48 20.54 0.20
N ILE A 21 -16.34 19.55 0.04
CA ILE A 21 -17.51 19.58 -0.84
C ILE A 21 -18.79 19.54 0.00
N VAL A 22 -19.81 20.25 -0.45
CA VAL A 22 -21.14 20.25 0.18
C VAL A 22 -22.04 19.33 -0.63
N MET A 23 -22.58 18.30 0.02
CA MET A 23 -23.51 17.32 -0.53
C MET A 23 -24.82 17.43 0.25
N GLY A 24 -25.77 18.22 -0.26
CA GLY A 24 -26.99 18.56 0.46
C GLY A 24 -26.69 19.26 1.79
N TRP A 25 -27.01 18.60 2.90
CA TRP A 25 -26.81 19.11 4.26
C TRP A 25 -25.45 18.75 4.88
N THR A 26 -24.63 17.96 4.20
CA THR A 26 -23.36 17.44 4.74
C THR A 26 -22.17 18.12 4.06
N ARG A 27 -21.16 18.51 4.85
CA ARG A 27 -19.85 18.96 4.34
C ARG A 27 -18.83 17.83 4.47
N ALA A 28 -18.28 17.36 3.37
CA ALA A 28 -17.23 16.35 3.33
C ALA A 28 -15.87 17.00 3.08
N SER A 29 -14.85 16.67 3.89
CA SER A 29 -13.48 17.15 3.67
C SER A 29 -12.84 16.45 2.48
N VAL A 30 -12.18 17.21 1.61
CA VAL A 30 -11.43 16.67 0.47
C VAL A 30 -9.94 16.73 0.78
N ARG A 31 -9.23 15.62 0.51
CA ARG A 31 -7.77 15.52 0.62
C ARG A 31 -7.21 14.90 -0.65
N VAL A 32 -6.02 15.35 -1.06
CA VAL A 32 -5.29 14.71 -2.16
C VAL A 32 -4.88 13.31 -1.71
N LEU A 33 -5.15 12.31 -2.55
CA LEU A 33 -4.51 11.03 -2.41
C LEU A 33 -3.12 11.12 -3.04
N GLU A 34 -2.09 10.90 -2.23
CA GLU A 34 -0.73 10.75 -2.74
C GLU A 34 -0.62 9.56 -3.67
N ASP A 35 0.30 9.63 -4.62
CA ASP A 35 0.50 8.52 -5.55
C ASP A 35 0.85 7.26 -4.76
N ARG A 36 0.16 6.16 -5.03
CA ARG A 36 0.44 4.88 -4.37
C ARG A 36 1.59 4.25 -5.12
N PRO A 37 2.83 4.28 -4.57
CA PRO A 37 3.99 3.82 -5.32
C PRO A 37 3.82 2.35 -5.69
N LEU A 38 4.20 2.01 -6.92
CA LEU A 38 4.17 0.65 -7.42
C LEU A 38 5.08 -0.23 -6.54
N GLN A 39 4.49 -1.22 -5.88
CA GLN A 39 5.21 -2.19 -5.06
C GLN A 39 5.23 -3.55 -5.74
N CYS A 40 6.41 -4.14 -5.83
CA CYS A 40 6.60 -5.47 -6.37
C CYS A 40 6.05 -6.53 -5.42
N TYR A 41 5.05 -7.30 -5.83
CA TYR A 41 4.51 -8.40 -5.01
C TYR A 41 5.45 -9.60 -4.84
N ARG A 42 6.55 -9.66 -5.63
CA ARG A 42 7.55 -10.73 -5.53
C ARG A 42 8.59 -10.47 -4.45
N CYS A 43 9.12 -9.24 -4.37
CA CYS A 43 10.20 -8.90 -3.42
C CYS A 43 9.83 -7.77 -2.44
N LEU A 44 8.60 -7.26 -2.49
CA LEU A 44 8.06 -6.17 -1.67
C LEU A 44 8.78 -4.81 -1.76
N ARG A 45 9.72 -4.63 -2.70
CA ARG A 45 10.35 -3.33 -2.97
C ARG A 45 9.49 -2.46 -3.88
N TYR A 46 9.69 -1.14 -3.81
CA TYR A 46 9.04 -0.18 -4.69
C TYR A 46 9.77 -0.03 -6.04
N GLY A 47 9.08 0.51 -7.04
CA GLY A 47 9.65 0.95 -8.31
C GLY A 47 9.59 -0.06 -9.46
N HIS A 48 9.07 -1.27 -9.24
CA HIS A 48 8.89 -2.26 -10.31
C HIS A 48 7.73 -3.22 -10.03
N MET A 49 7.27 -3.92 -11.07
CA MET A 49 6.27 -4.98 -10.96
C MET A 49 6.91 -6.37 -10.91
N ALA A 50 6.17 -7.37 -10.41
CA ALA A 50 6.67 -8.74 -10.26
C ALA A 50 7.22 -9.35 -11.56
N ALA A 51 6.64 -8.99 -12.72
CA ALA A 51 7.07 -9.52 -14.02
C ALA A 51 8.47 -9.06 -14.46
N ILE A 52 8.96 -7.92 -13.95
CA ILE A 52 10.28 -7.36 -14.27
C ILE A 52 11.23 -7.49 -13.06
N CYS A 53 10.81 -8.24 -12.04
CA CYS A 53 11.60 -8.42 -10.82
C CYS A 53 12.79 -9.36 -11.08
N GLN A 54 14.00 -8.79 -11.06
CA GLN A 54 15.27 -9.51 -11.22
C GLN A 54 15.86 -9.99 -9.89
N THR A 55 15.15 -9.82 -8.77
CA THR A 55 15.66 -10.21 -7.45
C THR A 55 15.49 -11.71 -7.21
N ASP A 56 16.56 -12.38 -6.76
CA ASP A 56 16.51 -13.79 -6.34
C ASP A 56 15.69 -14.00 -5.06
N PHE A 57 15.51 -12.94 -4.29
CA PHE A 57 14.68 -12.93 -3.09
C PHE A 57 13.19 -12.90 -3.47
N VAL A 58 12.58 -14.10 -3.43
CA VAL A 58 11.16 -14.30 -3.72
C VAL A 58 10.37 -14.50 -2.43
N LEU A 59 9.51 -13.53 -2.17
CA LEU A 59 8.49 -13.56 -1.14
C LEU A 59 7.11 -14.00 -1.62
N ALA A 60 6.95 -14.14 -2.94
CA ALA A 60 5.72 -14.67 -3.53
C ALA A 60 5.43 -16.06 -2.95
N GLY A 61 4.21 -16.24 -2.42
CA GLY A 61 3.79 -17.50 -1.78
C GLY A 61 4.24 -17.67 -0.32
N ARG A 62 4.95 -16.70 0.25
CA ARG A 62 5.23 -16.66 1.70
C ARG A 62 4.19 -15.83 2.42
N CYS A 63 3.99 -16.14 3.69
CA CYS A 63 3.11 -15.39 4.57
C CYS A 63 3.64 -13.95 4.75
N PHE A 64 2.85 -12.95 4.38
CA PHE A 64 3.22 -11.54 4.55
C PHE A 64 3.36 -11.09 6.01
N ARG A 65 2.87 -11.88 6.98
CA ARG A 65 2.96 -11.58 8.43
C ARG A 65 4.28 -12.02 9.05
N CYS A 66 4.79 -13.19 8.68
CA CYS A 66 5.94 -13.81 9.34
C CYS A 66 7.05 -14.28 8.38
N GLY A 67 6.79 -14.34 7.06
CA GLY A 67 7.74 -14.82 6.05
C GLY A 67 7.81 -16.35 5.89
N GLY A 68 7.01 -17.10 6.65
CA GLY A 68 6.91 -18.57 6.56
C GLY A 68 6.23 -19.05 5.27
N ALA A 69 6.43 -20.32 4.92
CA ALA A 69 5.77 -20.99 3.79
C ALA A 69 4.57 -21.83 4.25
N GLY A 70 3.70 -22.21 3.32
CA GLY A 70 2.59 -23.15 3.57
C GLY A 70 1.32 -22.55 4.20
N HIS A 71 1.27 -21.24 4.42
CA HIS A 71 0.08 -20.55 4.91
C HIS A 71 0.02 -19.09 4.45
N VAL A 72 -1.16 -18.48 4.55
CA VAL A 72 -1.41 -17.05 4.26
C VAL A 72 -1.59 -16.25 5.54
N ALA A 73 -1.38 -14.93 5.46
CA ALA A 73 -1.42 -14.03 6.62
C ALA A 73 -2.73 -14.10 7.42
N LYS A 74 -3.87 -14.37 6.76
CA LYS A 74 -5.21 -14.44 7.39
C LYS A 74 -5.31 -15.51 8.50
N GLY A 75 -4.50 -16.58 8.44
CA GLY A 75 -4.51 -17.67 9.43
C GLY A 75 -3.17 -17.83 10.16
N CYS A 76 -2.27 -16.86 10.07
CA CYS A 76 -0.94 -16.96 10.66
C CYS A 76 -0.99 -16.65 12.17
N THR A 77 -0.56 -17.58 13.02
CA THR A 77 -0.44 -17.41 14.48
C THR A 77 0.97 -17.05 14.95
N GLU A 78 1.94 -17.05 14.04
CA GLU A 78 3.32 -16.71 14.32
C GLU A 78 3.51 -15.24 14.71
N ALA A 79 4.62 -14.96 15.39
CA ALA A 79 5.03 -13.60 15.71
C ALA A 79 5.18 -12.76 14.43
N VAL A 80 4.71 -11.51 14.47
CA VAL A 80 4.84 -10.59 13.34
C VAL A 80 6.32 -10.29 13.13
N ARG A 81 6.80 -10.48 11.90
CA ARG A 81 8.18 -10.20 11.51
C ARG A 81 8.18 -9.61 10.12
N CYS A 82 8.89 -8.50 9.93
CA CYS A 82 9.08 -7.95 8.59
C CYS A 82 10.01 -8.87 7.78
N PRO A 83 9.52 -9.51 6.71
CA PRO A 83 10.32 -10.44 5.91
C PRO A 83 11.46 -9.73 5.16
N LEU A 84 11.29 -8.43 4.85
CA LEU A 84 12.34 -7.61 4.25
C LEU A 84 13.46 -7.32 5.25
N CYS A 85 13.13 -6.85 6.46
CA CYS A 85 14.13 -6.57 7.50
C CYS A 85 14.89 -7.84 7.88
N HIS A 86 14.19 -8.98 7.95
CA HIS A 86 14.83 -10.28 8.20
C HIS A 86 15.84 -10.65 7.10
N HIS A 87 15.48 -10.47 5.83
CA HIS A 87 16.38 -10.75 4.71
C HIS A 87 17.58 -9.79 4.67
N GLU A 88 17.35 -8.50 4.92
CA GLU A 88 18.39 -7.47 4.93
C GLU A 88 19.19 -7.42 6.25
N ARG A 89 18.87 -8.27 7.23
CA ARG A 89 19.44 -8.26 8.59
C ARG A 89 19.37 -6.88 9.27
N LYS A 90 18.29 -6.15 9.00
CA LYS A 90 17.99 -4.85 9.61
C LYS A 90 17.02 -5.01 10.78
N ARG A 91 17.06 -4.07 11.72
CA ARG A 91 16.05 -3.96 12.77
C ARG A 91 14.72 -3.55 12.13
N ALA A 92 13.63 -4.08 12.67
CA ALA A 92 12.27 -3.70 12.29
C ALA A 92 11.80 -2.62 13.27
N ASP A 93 12.44 -1.45 13.19
CA ASP A 93 12.06 -0.26 13.95
C ASP A 93 11.09 0.59 13.10
#